data_AF-A0A1Y3RB13-F1
#
_entry.id   AF-A0A1Y3RB13-F1
#
_cell.length_a   1.000
_cell.length_b   1.000
_cell.length_c   1.000
_cell.angle_alpha   90.00
_cell.angle_beta   90.00
_cell.angle_gamma   90.00
#
_symmetry.space_group_name_H-M   'P 1'
#
loop_
_entity.id
_entity.type
_entity.pdbx_description
1 polymer ?
#
loop_
_entity_poly.entity_id
_entity_poly.type
_entity_poly.pdbx_seq_one_letter_code
_entity_poly.pdbx_strand_id
1 'polypeptide(L)'
;MSREVPFLDMRRSSGDPINCWIVYLMPFDAEERGNYDKVDAFQRMCVDNNIFGMGWDLPKDAMLPFETTIQKGAEIYREIHQTRYGDDSGMKNALLDYQKIQKGDYVVMRLKNGHYYVGKTAESPVYLQQEQEPFSYLSWGCRVERWEEYVSEEDIPSELRGRLSQRRHTTIQRIAGYRLRLLIMKLYEDRTAAPQFQIPPLRITRDNFIRCLDYLQLEDLVALHIWKQHGSSGYMLLPSSGKVSQAKYEFRFINVEHPERKAITCQVKNQADIQIEQYKGETGYEWIYLFSGLWSDEEAVNKQVKCDSNVVVISPSELFETLRYHPAFDSRFYQVENKAVISIGEIAAGLQELSYTDAGKKLRVRGSRQYAWAGPDFLCFVVSDGLFYSEEFGALICAWGNYTEEEIGTLRNDLSRCLSNTAICQPS
;
A
#
# COMPACT_ATOMS: atom_id res chain seq x y z
N MET A 1 -6.36 -32.25 6.53
CA MET A 1 -7.40 -31.25 6.84
C MET A 1 -7.45 -30.30 5.66
N SER A 2 -8.62 -30.06 5.05
CA SER A 2 -8.75 -29.17 3.89
C SER A 2 -8.39 -27.75 4.30
N ARG A 3 -7.43 -27.12 3.61
CA ARG A 3 -7.06 -25.72 3.86
C ARG A 3 -8.20 -24.83 3.37
N GLU A 4 -8.93 -24.18 4.28
CA GLU A 4 -9.96 -23.23 3.87
C GLU A 4 -9.29 -22.02 3.19
N VAL A 5 -9.79 -21.64 2.01
CA VAL A 5 -9.33 -20.45 1.29
C VAL A 5 -10.20 -19.26 1.72
N PRO A 6 -9.62 -18.23 2.35
CA PRO A 6 -10.34 -16.99 2.66
C PRO A 6 -10.94 -16.39 1.39
N PHE A 7 -12.15 -15.84 1.52
CA PHE A 7 -12.81 -15.11 0.44
C PHE A 7 -13.04 -13.66 0.83
N LEU A 8 -12.59 -12.74 -0.01
CA LEU A 8 -12.68 -11.31 0.20
C LEU A 8 -13.53 -10.70 -0.92
N ASP A 9 -14.79 -10.40 -0.62
CA ASP A 9 -15.70 -9.74 -1.55
C ASP A 9 -15.57 -8.21 -1.42
N MET A 10 -14.74 -7.59 -2.24
CA MET A 10 -14.56 -6.14 -2.25
C MET A 10 -15.67 -5.43 -3.04
N ARG A 11 -16.85 -6.03 -3.14
CA ARG A 11 -18.04 -5.44 -3.75
C ARG A 11 -19.08 -5.11 -2.67
N ARG A 12 -19.80 -4.02 -2.87
CA ARG A 12 -21.02 -3.71 -2.11
C ARG A 12 -22.20 -4.49 -2.66
N SER A 13 -22.22 -4.67 -3.99
CA SER A 13 -23.14 -5.54 -4.72
C SER A 13 -22.52 -5.92 -6.08
N SER A 14 -23.15 -6.86 -6.81
CA SER A 14 -22.70 -7.26 -8.15
C SER A 14 -22.50 -6.04 -9.07
N GLY A 15 -21.26 -5.84 -9.53
CA GLY A 15 -20.87 -4.72 -10.39
C GLY A 15 -20.56 -3.40 -9.66
N ASP A 16 -20.64 -3.37 -8.33
CA ASP A 16 -20.45 -2.17 -7.52
C ASP A 16 -19.31 -2.35 -6.50
N PRO A 17 -18.08 -1.93 -6.83
CA PRO A 17 -16.92 -2.14 -5.97
C PRO A 17 -16.92 -1.20 -4.76
N ILE A 18 -16.36 -1.70 -3.65
CA ILE A 18 -15.94 -0.89 -2.51
C ILE A 18 -14.68 -0.11 -2.92
N ASN A 19 -14.72 1.20 -2.76
CA ASN A 19 -13.59 2.07 -3.03
C ASN A 19 -12.84 2.41 -1.75
N CYS A 20 -11.55 2.70 -1.90
CA CYS A 20 -10.78 3.36 -0.85
C CYS A 20 -10.26 4.70 -1.38
N TRP A 21 -10.29 5.70 -0.54
CA TRP A 21 -9.98 7.08 -0.89
C TRP A 21 -8.90 7.64 0.02
N ILE A 22 -7.94 8.36 -0.55
CA ILE A 22 -7.05 9.24 0.21
C ILE A 22 -7.65 10.63 0.17
N VAL A 23 -7.80 11.25 1.33
CA VAL A 23 -8.28 12.62 1.45
C VAL A 23 -7.20 13.49 2.06
N TYR A 24 -6.89 14.59 1.39
CA TYR A 24 -6.03 15.64 1.92
C TYR A 24 -6.90 16.75 2.48
N LEU A 25 -7.17 16.68 3.79
CA LEU A 25 -8.05 17.58 4.50
C LEU A 25 -7.35 18.92 4.79
N MET A 26 -7.15 19.72 3.74
CA MET A 26 -6.42 20.99 3.79
C MET A 26 -7.12 22.05 2.92
N PRO A 27 -8.36 22.45 3.25
CA PRO A 27 -9.15 23.43 2.50
C PRO A 27 -8.69 24.88 2.78
N PHE A 28 -7.39 25.11 2.75
CA PHE A 28 -6.77 26.39 3.06
C PHE A 28 -5.94 26.88 1.90
N ASP A 29 -5.86 28.20 1.75
CA ASP A 29 -4.96 28.84 0.81
C ASP A 29 -3.49 28.63 1.22
N ALA A 30 -2.58 28.76 0.26
CA ALA A 30 -1.16 28.45 0.46
C ALA A 30 -0.53 29.22 1.64
N GLU A 31 -0.97 30.46 1.87
CA GLU A 31 -0.50 31.33 2.95
C GLU A 31 -0.96 30.83 4.33
N GLU A 32 -2.17 30.28 4.41
CA GLU A 32 -2.77 29.79 5.65
C GLU A 32 -2.30 28.39 6.02
N ARG A 33 -1.91 27.58 5.03
CA ARG A 33 -1.36 26.22 5.25
C ARG A 33 -0.14 26.23 6.16
N GLY A 34 0.57 27.34 6.30
CA GLY A 34 1.68 27.52 7.23
C GLY A 34 1.24 27.58 8.70
N ASN A 35 0.03 28.07 8.98
CA ASN A 35 -0.50 28.20 10.33
C ASN A 35 -0.88 26.82 10.90
N TYR A 36 0.03 26.24 11.68
CA TYR A 36 -0.14 24.90 12.23
C TYR A 36 -1.35 24.80 13.14
N ASP A 37 -1.53 25.74 14.06
CA ASP A 37 -2.60 25.69 15.06
C ASP A 37 -3.98 25.79 14.42
N LYS A 38 -4.15 26.70 13.43
CA LYS A 38 -5.41 26.84 12.68
C LYS A 38 -5.76 25.56 11.93
N VAL A 39 -4.80 25.01 11.20
CA VAL A 39 -5.02 23.80 10.39
C VAL A 39 -5.34 22.60 11.29
N ASP A 40 -4.55 22.40 12.34
CA ASP A 40 -4.70 21.26 13.24
C ASP A 40 -5.99 21.34 14.06
N ALA A 41 -6.42 22.54 14.47
CA ALA A 41 -7.73 22.75 15.11
C ALA A 41 -8.88 22.37 14.17
N PHE A 42 -8.87 22.87 12.94
CA PHE A 42 -9.88 22.53 11.94
C PHE A 42 -9.94 21.02 11.65
N GLN A 43 -8.78 20.39 11.43
CA GLN A 43 -8.70 18.96 11.15
C GLN A 43 -9.23 18.12 12.31
N ARG A 44 -8.92 18.49 13.56
CA ARG A 44 -9.47 17.85 14.76
C ARG A 44 -10.98 18.00 14.85
N MET A 45 -11.52 19.20 14.57
CA MET A 45 -12.98 19.40 14.53
C MET A 45 -13.65 18.50 13.47
N CYS A 46 -13.03 18.27 12.32
CA CYS A 46 -13.55 17.32 11.33
C CYS A 46 -13.55 15.87 11.86
N VAL A 47 -12.49 15.45 12.58
CA VAL A 47 -12.44 14.14 13.23
C VAL A 47 -13.54 14.02 14.28
N ASP A 48 -13.67 14.99 15.18
CA ASP A 48 -14.68 14.99 16.26
C ASP A 48 -16.11 14.94 15.72
N ASN A 49 -16.35 15.54 14.55
CA ASN A 49 -17.65 15.53 13.88
C ASN A 49 -17.83 14.33 12.92
N ASN A 50 -16.85 13.42 12.82
CA ASN A 50 -16.84 12.29 11.88
C ASN A 50 -17.06 12.70 10.41
N ILE A 51 -16.45 13.80 9.98
CA ILE A 51 -16.59 14.32 8.62
C ILE A 51 -15.25 14.47 7.91
N PHE A 52 -15.30 14.48 6.58
CA PHE A 52 -14.25 15.00 5.71
C PHE A 52 -14.90 15.67 4.49
N GLY A 53 -14.18 16.57 3.82
CA GLY A 53 -14.72 17.23 2.65
C GLY A 53 -13.67 18.00 1.84
N MET A 54 -14.13 18.57 0.74
CA MET A 54 -13.36 19.49 -0.10
C MET A 54 -13.69 20.95 0.22
N GLY A 55 -12.72 21.85 0.04
CA GLY A 55 -12.90 23.29 0.26
C GLY A 55 -12.89 24.07 -1.04
N TRP A 56 -14.05 24.58 -1.42
CA TRP A 56 -14.27 25.51 -2.54
C TRP A 56 -15.60 26.24 -2.28
N ASP A 57 -15.54 27.24 -1.45
CA ASP A 57 -16.73 27.85 -0.86
C ASP A 57 -17.51 28.71 -1.87
N LEU A 58 -18.82 28.54 -1.86
CA LEU A 58 -19.73 29.47 -2.51
C LEU A 58 -19.94 30.71 -1.63
N PRO A 59 -20.19 31.89 -2.24
CA PRO A 59 -20.55 33.06 -1.46
C PRO A 59 -21.91 32.85 -0.78
N LYS A 60 -22.14 33.54 0.35
CA LYS A 60 -23.31 33.34 1.22
C LYS A 60 -24.66 33.44 0.51
N ASP A 61 -24.77 34.31 -0.49
CA ASP A 61 -25.98 34.52 -1.29
C ASP A 61 -26.27 33.40 -2.30
N ALA A 62 -25.31 32.50 -2.52
CA ALA A 62 -25.39 31.42 -3.49
C ALA A 62 -25.15 30.02 -2.88
N MET A 63 -25.06 29.93 -1.55
CA MET A 63 -24.96 28.64 -0.86
C MET A 63 -26.16 27.75 -1.19
N LEU A 64 -25.89 26.47 -1.41
CA LEU A 64 -26.96 25.48 -1.52
C LEU A 64 -27.53 25.19 -0.12
N PRO A 65 -28.75 24.64 -0.02
CA PRO A 65 -29.24 24.14 1.25
C PRO A 65 -28.29 23.08 1.83
N PHE A 66 -27.99 23.20 3.13
CA PHE A 66 -27.21 22.19 3.85
C PHE A 66 -27.82 20.80 3.66
N GLU A 67 -26.97 19.78 3.55
CA GLU A 67 -27.35 18.39 3.27
C GLU A 67 -27.99 18.14 1.89
N THR A 68 -27.90 19.09 0.96
CA THR A 68 -28.23 18.82 -0.45
C THR A 68 -27.37 17.65 -0.95
N THR A 69 -28.00 16.61 -1.50
CA THR A 69 -27.28 15.43 -2.00
C THR A 69 -26.46 15.77 -3.24
N ILE A 70 -25.30 15.12 -3.40
CA ILE A 70 -24.39 15.42 -4.50
C ILE A 70 -25.01 15.17 -5.88
N GLN A 71 -25.94 14.22 -6.00
CA GLN A 71 -26.68 13.97 -7.24
C GLN A 71 -27.60 15.14 -7.64
N LYS A 72 -28.11 15.90 -6.66
CA LYS A 72 -29.00 17.04 -6.91
C LYS A 72 -28.25 18.36 -7.06
N GLY A 73 -27.19 18.55 -6.27
CA GLY A 73 -26.53 19.85 -6.15
C GLY A 73 -25.23 20.02 -6.94
N ALA A 74 -24.56 18.95 -7.36
CA ALA A 74 -23.21 19.07 -7.95
C ALA A 74 -23.16 19.93 -9.21
N GLU A 75 -24.13 19.77 -10.11
CA GLU A 75 -24.17 20.57 -11.35
C GLU A 75 -24.46 22.04 -11.05
N ILE A 76 -25.45 22.31 -10.20
CA ILE A 76 -25.82 23.68 -9.77
C ILE A 76 -24.61 24.35 -9.11
N TYR A 77 -23.96 23.67 -8.18
CA TYR A 77 -22.75 24.13 -7.52
C TYR A 77 -21.63 24.44 -8.53
N ARG A 78 -21.43 23.56 -9.52
CA ARG A 78 -20.42 23.74 -10.57
C ARG A 78 -20.70 24.98 -11.43
N GLU A 79 -21.95 25.18 -11.84
CA GLU A 79 -22.37 26.34 -12.64
C GLU A 79 -22.18 27.66 -11.88
N ILE A 80 -22.59 27.70 -10.60
CA ILE A 80 -22.41 28.86 -9.72
C ILE A 80 -20.91 29.15 -9.56
N HIS A 81 -20.12 28.15 -9.20
CA HIS A 81 -18.67 28.32 -9.01
C HIS A 81 -17.99 28.78 -10.30
N GLN A 82 -18.35 28.21 -11.46
CA GLN A 82 -17.79 28.61 -12.75
C GLN A 82 -18.14 30.05 -13.12
N THR A 83 -19.35 30.49 -12.81
CA THR A 83 -19.79 31.87 -13.08
C THR A 83 -19.09 32.88 -12.17
N ARG A 84 -18.85 32.52 -10.90
CA ARG A 84 -18.25 33.41 -9.90
C ARG A 84 -16.74 33.48 -9.97
N TYR A 85 -16.08 32.34 -10.21
CA TYR A 85 -14.62 32.20 -10.06
C TYR A 85 -13.92 31.77 -11.36
N GLY A 86 -14.68 31.50 -12.42
CA GLY A 86 -14.12 30.99 -13.68
C GLY A 86 -13.85 29.49 -13.67
N ASP A 87 -13.04 29.04 -14.62
CA ASP A 87 -12.74 27.61 -14.79
C ASP A 87 -11.70 27.13 -13.77
N ASP A 88 -12.12 26.30 -12.82
CA ASP A 88 -11.25 25.65 -11.84
C ASP A 88 -11.24 24.13 -12.05
N SER A 89 -10.17 23.62 -12.67
CA SER A 89 -9.97 22.20 -12.90
C SER A 89 -9.77 21.38 -11.63
N GLY A 90 -9.18 21.97 -10.58
CA GLY A 90 -8.95 21.31 -9.29
C GLY A 90 -10.27 21.01 -8.59
N MET A 91 -11.14 22.04 -8.50
CA MET A 91 -12.50 21.90 -7.98
C MET A 91 -13.30 20.87 -8.77
N LYS A 92 -13.30 20.98 -10.11
CA LYS A 92 -14.07 20.07 -10.98
C LYS A 92 -13.64 18.62 -10.82
N ASN A 93 -12.35 18.36 -10.78
CA ASN A 93 -11.82 17.01 -10.59
C ASN A 93 -12.16 16.46 -9.20
N ALA A 94 -12.03 17.27 -8.15
CA ALA A 94 -12.43 16.87 -6.80
C ALA A 94 -13.93 16.54 -6.76
N LEU A 95 -14.79 17.41 -7.29
CA LEU A 95 -16.24 17.19 -7.33
C LEU A 95 -16.61 15.88 -8.05
N LEU A 96 -15.97 15.59 -9.19
CA LEU A 96 -16.18 14.35 -9.93
C LEU A 96 -15.78 13.11 -9.13
N ASP A 97 -14.75 13.19 -8.29
CA ASP A 97 -14.35 12.09 -7.42
C ASP A 97 -15.27 11.94 -6.21
N TYR A 98 -15.70 13.05 -5.59
CA TYR A 98 -16.74 13.01 -4.54
C TYR A 98 -18.04 12.41 -5.06
N GLN A 99 -18.45 12.70 -6.30
CA GLN A 99 -19.64 12.08 -6.93
C GLN A 99 -19.58 10.55 -7.00
N LYS A 100 -18.39 9.95 -6.95
CA LYS A 100 -18.18 8.48 -6.99
C LYS A 100 -18.13 7.84 -5.60
N ILE A 101 -18.05 8.62 -4.53
CA ILE A 101 -18.05 8.10 -3.16
C ILE A 101 -19.45 7.56 -2.85
N GLN A 102 -19.48 6.36 -2.28
CA GLN A 102 -20.71 5.72 -1.85
C GLN A 102 -20.59 5.29 -0.39
N LYS A 103 -21.73 5.04 0.26
CA LYS A 103 -21.79 4.44 1.59
C LYS A 103 -21.02 3.11 1.62
N GLY A 104 -20.23 2.91 2.66
CA GLY A 104 -19.41 1.71 2.87
C GLY A 104 -18.05 1.72 2.17
N ASP A 105 -17.69 2.80 1.47
CA ASP A 105 -16.33 3.05 1.01
C ASP A 105 -15.42 3.37 2.21
N TYR A 106 -14.10 3.18 2.05
CA TYR A 106 -13.12 3.49 3.09
C TYR A 106 -12.35 4.75 2.74
N VAL A 107 -11.99 5.52 3.75
CA VAL A 107 -11.27 6.79 3.59
C VAL A 107 -10.09 6.79 4.54
N VAL A 108 -8.94 7.24 4.05
CA VAL A 108 -7.76 7.46 4.87
C VAL A 108 -7.26 8.89 4.71
N MET A 109 -6.85 9.48 5.83
CA MET A 109 -6.22 10.78 5.88
C MET A 109 -5.02 10.76 6.83
N ARG A 110 -4.06 11.65 6.58
CA ARG A 110 -2.98 11.98 7.51
C ARG A 110 -3.13 13.45 7.88
N LEU A 111 -3.25 13.73 9.17
CA LEU A 111 -3.37 15.10 9.65
C LEU A 111 -1.99 15.73 9.85
N LYS A 112 -1.96 17.05 10.08
CA LYS A 112 -0.71 17.81 10.20
C LYS A 112 0.09 17.44 11.46
N ASN A 113 -0.58 16.92 12.48
CA ASN A 113 0.02 16.29 13.67
C ASN A 113 0.75 14.97 13.40
N GLY A 114 0.71 14.47 12.15
CA GLY A 114 1.36 13.23 11.76
C GLY A 114 0.53 11.98 12.02
N HIS A 115 -0.62 12.09 12.71
CA HIS A 115 -1.52 10.97 12.97
C HIS A 115 -2.29 10.59 11.71
N TYR A 116 -2.62 9.31 11.62
CA TYR A 116 -3.37 8.72 10.52
C TYR A 116 -4.76 8.34 11.00
N TYR A 117 -5.75 8.54 10.15
CA TYR A 117 -7.14 8.19 10.45
C TYR A 117 -7.71 7.39 9.29
N VAL A 118 -8.39 6.30 9.62
CA VAL A 118 -9.19 5.52 8.67
C VAL A 118 -10.65 5.52 9.09
N GLY A 119 -11.55 5.71 8.15
CA GLY A 119 -13.00 5.71 8.39
C GLY A 119 -13.75 4.99 7.28
N LYS A 120 -14.98 4.58 7.59
CA LYS A 120 -15.90 3.98 6.63
C LYS A 120 -17.07 4.93 6.40
N THR A 121 -17.38 5.25 5.15
CA THR A 121 -18.41 6.26 4.82
C THR A 121 -19.80 5.77 5.25
N ALA A 122 -20.50 6.60 6.02
CA ALA A 122 -21.85 6.29 6.49
C ALA A 122 -22.92 6.55 5.42
N GLU A 123 -22.60 7.43 4.46
CA GLU A 123 -23.52 7.92 3.44
C GLU A 123 -22.79 8.32 2.14
N SER A 124 -23.54 8.78 1.14
CA SER A 124 -22.96 9.47 -0.03
C SER A 124 -22.71 10.94 0.29
N PRO A 125 -21.82 11.64 -0.43
CA PRO A 125 -21.52 13.03 -0.12
C PRO A 125 -22.72 13.97 -0.22
N VAL A 126 -22.68 14.98 0.64
CA VAL A 126 -23.68 16.04 0.76
C VAL A 126 -22.99 17.41 0.79
N TYR A 127 -23.76 18.45 0.50
CA TYR A 127 -23.30 19.83 0.63
C TYR A 127 -23.20 20.18 2.12
N LEU A 128 -22.03 20.63 2.54
CA LEU A 128 -21.70 20.85 3.95
C LEU A 128 -21.59 22.32 4.35
N GLN A 129 -21.49 23.25 3.39
CA GLN A 129 -21.08 24.61 3.70
C GLN A 129 -22.06 25.32 4.63
N GLN A 130 -21.54 25.86 5.74
CA GLN A 130 -22.28 26.68 6.70
C GLN A 130 -21.38 27.82 7.20
N GLU A 131 -21.85 28.65 8.13
CA GLU A 131 -21.01 29.72 8.70
C GLU A 131 -20.13 29.25 9.87
N GLN A 132 -20.47 28.13 10.49
CA GLN A 132 -19.75 27.60 11.67
C GLN A 132 -18.67 26.61 11.27
N GLU A 133 -17.54 26.62 11.98
CA GLU A 133 -16.52 25.57 11.86
C GLU A 133 -17.06 24.22 12.38
N PRO A 134 -16.64 23.08 11.77
CA PRO A 134 -15.71 22.96 10.65
C PRO A 134 -16.35 23.21 9.27
N PHE A 135 -17.67 23.36 9.20
CA PHE A 135 -18.44 23.43 7.95
C PHE A 135 -18.14 24.67 7.10
N SER A 136 -17.61 25.73 7.70
CA SER A 136 -17.25 26.98 7.04
C SER A 136 -16.12 26.89 6.02
N TYR A 137 -15.39 25.78 5.96
CA TYR A 137 -14.32 25.54 4.97
C TYR A 137 -14.64 24.37 4.02
N LEU A 138 -15.85 23.80 4.11
CA LEU A 138 -16.19 22.57 3.41
C LEU A 138 -17.41 22.81 2.52
N SER A 139 -17.25 22.65 1.20
CA SER A 139 -18.37 22.74 0.27
C SER A 139 -19.10 21.41 0.15
N TRP A 140 -18.38 20.34 -0.20
CA TRP A 140 -18.93 18.99 -0.29
C TRP A 140 -18.13 18.04 0.59
N GLY A 141 -18.81 17.13 1.25
CA GLY A 141 -18.15 16.14 2.10
C GLY A 141 -19.04 14.99 2.48
N CYS A 142 -18.52 14.10 3.30
CA CYS A 142 -19.20 12.88 3.72
C CYS A 142 -18.97 12.63 5.20
N ARG A 143 -19.97 12.04 5.85
CA ARG A 143 -19.82 11.48 7.19
C ARG A 143 -19.21 10.08 7.13
N VAL A 144 -18.38 9.76 8.11
CA VAL A 144 -17.93 8.40 8.38
C VAL A 144 -18.66 7.84 9.59
N GLU A 145 -18.74 6.52 9.69
CA GLU A 145 -19.31 5.83 10.86
C GLU A 145 -18.53 6.18 12.14
N ARG A 146 -17.20 6.17 12.02
CA ARG A 146 -16.23 6.65 13.01
C ARG A 146 -14.84 6.76 12.38
N TRP A 147 -13.95 7.46 13.04
CA TRP A 147 -12.53 7.44 12.75
C TRP A 147 -11.77 6.49 13.68
N GLU A 148 -10.91 5.65 13.11
CA GLU A 148 -9.90 4.89 13.84
C GLU A 148 -8.55 5.62 13.71
N GLU A 149 -7.99 6.03 14.85
CA GLU A 149 -6.74 6.79 14.92
C GLU A 149 -5.51 5.88 15.05
N TYR A 150 -4.44 6.30 14.39
CA TYR A 150 -3.12 5.69 14.44
C TYR A 150 -2.05 6.75 14.62
N VAL A 151 -1.40 6.72 15.79
CA VAL A 151 -0.38 7.70 16.19
C VAL A 151 1.01 7.30 15.72
N SER A 152 1.33 6.00 15.76
CA SER A 152 2.63 5.47 15.33
C SER A 152 2.65 5.16 13.84
N GLU A 153 3.73 5.53 13.16
CA GLU A 153 3.99 5.10 11.79
C GLU A 153 4.16 3.57 11.68
N GLU A 154 4.63 2.91 12.75
CA GLU A 154 4.77 1.44 12.79
C GLU A 154 3.41 0.72 12.74
N ASP A 155 2.34 1.41 13.16
CA ASP A 155 0.98 0.86 13.12
C ASP A 155 0.29 1.02 11.76
N ILE A 156 0.99 1.54 10.75
CA ILE A 156 0.47 1.77 9.40
C ILE A 156 1.27 0.95 8.38
N PRO A 157 0.60 0.28 7.40
CA PRO A 157 1.29 -0.41 6.30
C PRO A 157 2.29 0.52 5.59
N SER A 158 3.51 0.04 5.34
CA SER A 158 4.61 0.79 4.73
C SER A 158 4.21 1.44 3.39
N GLU A 159 3.48 0.70 2.55
CA GLU A 159 2.95 1.16 1.26
C GLU A 159 2.02 2.37 1.39
N LEU A 160 1.32 2.50 2.51
CA LEU A 160 0.42 3.62 2.77
C LEU A 160 1.19 4.84 3.27
N ARG A 161 2.21 4.63 4.12
CA ARG A 161 3.05 5.71 4.66
C ARG A 161 3.72 6.53 3.56
N GLY A 162 4.40 5.88 2.62
CA GLY A 162 5.08 6.56 1.52
C GLY A 162 4.12 7.38 0.65
N ARG A 163 2.86 6.91 0.50
CA ARG A 163 1.83 7.57 -0.30
C ARG A 163 1.23 8.79 0.40
N LEU A 164 1.07 8.74 1.72
CA LEU A 164 0.54 9.84 2.55
C LEU A 164 1.59 10.89 2.94
N SER A 165 2.88 10.62 2.70
CA SER A 165 4.00 11.54 2.99
C SER A 165 4.44 12.37 1.78
N GLN A 166 3.68 12.37 0.68
CA GLN A 166 4.03 13.11 -0.53
C GLN A 166 3.89 14.63 -0.33
N ARG A 167 4.77 15.43 -0.96
CA ARG A 167 4.70 16.91 -0.82
C ARG A 167 3.51 17.52 -1.55
N ARG A 168 2.95 16.83 -2.54
CA ARG A 168 1.82 17.28 -3.35
C ARG A 168 0.72 16.23 -3.29
N HIS A 169 -0.44 16.64 -2.82
CA HIS A 169 -1.64 15.82 -2.78
C HIS A 169 -2.75 16.50 -3.56
N THR A 170 -3.51 15.70 -4.30
CA THR A 170 -4.86 16.12 -4.72
C THR A 170 -5.77 16.10 -3.49
N THR A 171 -6.81 16.93 -3.49
CA THR A 171 -7.77 17.01 -2.37
C THR A 171 -8.38 15.66 -2.03
N ILE A 172 -8.64 14.86 -3.06
CA ILE A 172 -9.09 13.49 -2.95
C ILE A 172 -8.41 12.64 -4.03
N GLN A 173 -8.19 11.36 -3.76
CA GLN A 173 -7.67 10.40 -4.72
C GLN A 173 -8.26 9.01 -4.48
N ARG A 174 -8.81 8.41 -5.54
CA ARG A 174 -9.20 7.00 -5.51
C ARG A 174 -7.98 6.08 -5.55
N ILE A 175 -7.98 5.04 -4.73
CA ILE A 175 -6.99 3.96 -4.79
C ILE A 175 -7.49 2.87 -5.74
N ALA A 176 -6.77 2.66 -6.84
CA ALA A 176 -7.10 1.64 -7.82
C ALA A 176 -6.65 0.22 -7.41
N GLY A 177 -5.40 0.09 -6.95
CA GLY A 177 -4.78 -1.21 -6.64
C GLY A 177 -5.49 -1.95 -5.50
N TYR A 178 -5.85 -3.21 -5.74
CA TYR A 178 -6.58 -4.03 -4.75
C TYR A 178 -5.78 -4.23 -3.45
N ARG A 179 -4.46 -4.41 -3.56
CA ARG A 179 -3.55 -4.64 -2.43
C ARG A 179 -3.64 -3.53 -1.39
N LEU A 180 -3.42 -2.29 -1.82
CA LEU A 180 -3.51 -1.14 -0.92
C LEU A 180 -4.95 -0.91 -0.41
N ARG A 181 -5.97 -1.19 -1.22
CA ARG A 181 -7.36 -1.16 -0.76
C ARG A 181 -7.61 -2.16 0.38
N LEU A 182 -7.16 -3.41 0.24
CA LEU A 182 -7.28 -4.43 1.29
C LEU A 182 -6.53 -4.03 2.56
N LEU A 183 -5.33 -3.45 2.45
CA LEU A 183 -4.57 -2.95 3.61
C LEU A 183 -5.32 -1.82 4.34
N ILE A 184 -6.00 -0.93 3.62
CA ILE A 184 -6.83 0.13 4.21
C ILE A 184 -8.10 -0.42 4.85
N MET A 185 -8.78 -1.34 4.17
CA MET A 185 -9.92 -2.04 4.75
C MET A 185 -9.49 -2.73 6.05
N LYS A 186 -8.34 -3.41 6.05
CA LYS A 186 -7.79 -4.10 7.22
C LYS A 186 -7.53 -3.14 8.39
N LEU A 187 -7.01 -1.94 8.13
CA LEU A 187 -6.82 -0.90 9.16
C LEU A 187 -8.12 -0.57 9.93
N TYR A 188 -9.27 -0.57 9.27
CA TYR A 188 -10.56 -0.29 9.90
C TYR A 188 -11.19 -1.56 10.51
N GLU A 189 -11.17 -2.66 9.76
CA GLU A 189 -11.83 -3.92 10.15
C GLU A 189 -11.18 -4.56 11.38
N ASP A 190 -9.85 -4.54 11.51
CA ASP A 190 -9.14 -5.10 12.67
C ASP A 190 -9.48 -4.38 14.00
N ARG A 191 -10.00 -3.14 13.93
CA ARG A 191 -10.46 -2.36 15.10
C ARG A 191 -11.97 -2.43 15.31
N THR A 192 -12.69 -3.14 14.44
CA THR A 192 -14.15 -3.26 14.50
C THR A 192 -14.55 -4.52 15.28
N ALA A 193 -15.47 -4.37 16.24
CA ALA A 193 -15.89 -5.50 17.09
C ALA A 193 -16.57 -6.64 16.31
N ALA A 194 -17.26 -6.32 15.23
CA ALA A 194 -17.88 -7.26 14.29
C ALA A 194 -17.44 -6.90 12.86
N PRO A 195 -16.25 -7.33 12.43
CA PRO A 195 -15.72 -6.93 11.13
C PRO A 195 -16.53 -7.56 9.99
N GLN A 196 -16.75 -6.78 8.93
CA GLN A 196 -17.26 -7.27 7.66
C GLN A 196 -16.24 -8.18 6.96
N PHE A 197 -14.95 -7.89 7.13
CA PHE A 197 -13.86 -8.63 6.48
C PHE A 197 -12.81 -9.09 7.48
N GLN A 198 -12.44 -10.36 7.38
CA GLN A 198 -11.25 -10.90 8.04
C GLN A 198 -10.11 -10.98 7.03
N ILE A 199 -9.40 -9.87 6.85
CA ILE A 199 -8.35 -9.76 5.84
C ILE A 199 -7.05 -10.39 6.39
N PRO A 200 -6.51 -11.43 5.73
CA PRO A 200 -5.24 -12.04 6.14
C PRO A 200 -4.09 -11.02 6.07
N PRO A 201 -3.03 -11.17 6.88
CA PRO A 201 -1.77 -10.47 6.66
C PRO A 201 -1.23 -10.75 5.26
N LEU A 202 -0.61 -9.74 4.67
CA LEU A 202 0.08 -9.85 3.40
C LEU A 202 1.37 -10.65 3.58
N ARG A 203 1.55 -11.68 2.76
CA ARG A 203 2.74 -12.51 2.72
C ARG A 203 3.87 -11.78 2.04
N ILE A 204 4.95 -11.58 2.78
CA ILE A 204 6.21 -11.09 2.24
C ILE A 204 6.95 -12.27 1.60
N THR A 205 7.12 -12.21 0.29
CA THR A 205 7.82 -13.19 -0.54
C THR A 205 9.09 -12.57 -1.12
N ARG A 206 9.92 -13.39 -1.76
CA ARG A 206 11.11 -12.93 -2.49
C ARG A 206 10.78 -11.89 -3.56
N ASP A 207 9.62 -12.02 -4.19
CA ASP A 207 9.24 -11.16 -5.32
C ASP A 207 8.61 -9.84 -4.87
N ASN A 208 8.14 -9.74 -3.63
CA ASN A 208 7.44 -8.55 -3.15
C ASN A 208 8.06 -7.88 -1.91
N PHE A 209 9.10 -8.42 -1.25
CA PHE A 209 9.59 -7.83 0.00
C PHE A 209 10.05 -6.38 -0.15
N ILE A 210 10.68 -6.02 -1.27
CA ILE A 210 11.15 -4.64 -1.54
C ILE A 210 10.00 -3.62 -1.49
N ARG A 211 8.80 -3.99 -1.99
CA ARG A 211 7.61 -3.13 -1.93
C ARG A 211 6.87 -3.22 -0.59
N CYS A 212 7.08 -4.28 0.19
CA CYS A 212 6.50 -4.45 1.52
C CYS A 212 7.27 -3.68 2.60
N LEU A 213 8.56 -3.40 2.37
CA LEU A 213 9.40 -2.67 3.30
C LEU A 213 9.51 -1.21 2.88
N ASP A 214 9.41 -0.30 3.84
CA ASP A 214 9.78 1.10 3.59
C ASP A 214 11.31 1.24 3.42
N TYR A 215 11.78 2.45 3.14
CA TYR A 215 13.21 2.69 2.92
C TYR A 215 14.07 2.48 4.18
N LEU A 216 13.56 2.81 5.37
CA LEU A 216 14.26 2.62 6.64
C LEU A 216 14.32 1.13 7.00
N GLN A 217 13.20 0.41 6.83
CA GLN A 217 13.15 -1.04 7.04
C GLN A 217 14.09 -1.79 6.09
N LEU A 218 14.23 -1.31 4.85
CA LEU A 218 15.18 -1.86 3.89
C LEU A 218 16.64 -1.57 4.26
N GLU A 219 16.92 -0.37 4.78
CA GLU A 219 18.23 -0.01 5.35
C GLU A 219 18.58 -0.89 6.56
N ASP A 220 17.64 -1.09 7.49
CA ASP A 220 17.80 -1.98 8.64
C ASP A 220 18.06 -3.43 8.20
N LEU A 221 17.38 -3.90 7.15
CA LEU A 221 17.60 -5.24 6.60
C LEU A 221 19.01 -5.39 6.02
N VAL A 222 19.52 -4.37 5.33
CA VAL A 222 20.92 -4.33 4.85
C VAL A 222 21.90 -4.26 6.01
N ALA A 223 21.60 -3.51 7.07
CA ALA A 223 22.42 -3.47 8.28
C ALA A 223 22.52 -4.86 8.93
N LEU A 224 21.39 -5.58 9.04
CA LEU A 224 21.35 -6.95 9.54
C LEU A 224 22.15 -7.91 8.66
N HIS A 225 22.08 -7.75 7.34
CA HIS A 225 22.88 -8.54 6.40
C HIS A 225 24.39 -8.33 6.66
N ILE A 226 24.85 -7.08 6.74
CA ILE A 226 26.25 -6.75 7.01
C ILE A 226 26.68 -7.27 8.39
N TRP A 227 25.83 -7.12 9.41
CA TRP A 227 26.10 -7.62 10.75
C TRP A 227 26.25 -9.15 10.78
N LYS A 228 25.43 -9.91 10.03
CA LYS A 228 25.60 -11.37 9.92
C LYS A 228 26.96 -11.76 9.35
N GLN A 229 27.50 -10.97 8.42
CA GLN A 229 28.79 -11.26 7.79
C GLN A 229 29.98 -10.85 8.67
N HIS A 230 29.86 -9.75 9.41
CA HIS A 230 31.03 -9.10 10.04
C HIS A 230 30.94 -8.93 11.56
N GLY A 231 29.76 -9.14 12.16
CA GLY A 231 29.52 -8.91 13.59
C GLY A 231 30.40 -9.78 14.49
N SER A 232 30.66 -11.03 14.09
CA SER A 232 31.59 -11.94 14.78
C SER A 232 33.06 -11.53 14.66
N SER A 233 33.38 -10.60 13.76
CA SER A 233 34.72 -10.04 13.55
C SER A 233 34.91 -8.68 14.26
N GLY A 234 34.04 -8.34 15.21
CA GLY A 234 34.13 -7.11 16.02
C GLY A 234 33.49 -5.87 15.41
N TYR A 235 32.79 -5.98 14.27
CA TYR A 235 32.11 -4.85 13.64
C TYR A 235 30.74 -4.55 14.29
N MET A 236 30.54 -3.30 14.70
CA MET A 236 29.30 -2.80 15.30
C MET A 236 28.70 -1.62 14.51
N LEU A 237 27.37 -1.61 14.38
CA LEU A 237 26.62 -0.55 13.69
C LEU A 237 26.73 0.78 14.44
N LEU A 238 27.02 1.85 13.70
CA LEU A 238 26.97 3.24 14.15
C LEU A 238 25.92 4.01 13.32
N PRO A 239 24.65 4.05 13.75
CA PRO A 239 23.54 4.51 12.92
C PRO A 239 23.57 6.03 12.66
N SER A 240 24.17 6.82 13.56
CA SER A 240 24.20 8.29 13.43
C SER A 240 25.27 8.83 12.47
N SER A 241 25.95 7.97 11.70
CA SER A 241 27.12 8.36 10.89
C SER A 241 26.78 9.01 9.55
N GLY A 242 25.55 8.86 9.03
CA GLY A 242 25.11 9.39 7.72
C GLY A 242 24.88 10.91 7.65
N LYS A 243 25.48 11.72 8.54
CA LYS A 243 25.21 13.18 8.58
C LYS A 243 25.83 13.92 7.37
N VAL A 244 25.08 14.95 6.91
CA VAL A 244 25.27 16.03 5.89
C VAL A 244 26.55 16.04 5.01
N SER A 245 27.73 15.72 5.53
CA SER A 245 28.99 15.63 4.76
C SER A 245 29.19 14.29 4.05
N GLN A 246 28.38 13.25 4.34
CA GLN A 246 28.47 11.91 3.74
C GLN A 246 27.17 11.48 3.03
N ALA A 247 26.54 12.38 2.27
CA ALA A 247 25.26 12.14 1.57
C ALA A 247 25.23 10.95 0.56
N LYS A 248 26.37 10.28 0.36
CA LYS A 248 26.58 9.11 -0.50
C LYS A 248 26.42 7.77 0.25
N TYR A 249 26.27 7.79 1.57
CA TYR A 249 26.20 6.57 2.39
C TYR A 249 25.16 6.69 3.49
N GLU A 250 24.53 5.58 3.85
CA GLU A 250 23.44 5.57 4.84
C GLU A 250 23.99 5.47 6.28
N PHE A 251 24.79 4.43 6.57
CA PHE A 251 25.38 4.20 7.89
C PHE A 251 26.72 3.45 7.80
N ARG A 252 27.43 3.37 8.93
CA ARG A 252 28.74 2.73 9.03
C ARG A 252 28.75 1.65 10.10
N PHE A 253 29.57 0.63 9.88
CA PHE A 253 30.02 -0.29 10.91
C PHE A 253 31.48 0.01 11.26
N ILE A 254 31.79 0.10 12.55
CA ILE A 254 33.15 0.30 13.06
C ILE A 254 33.61 -0.95 13.79
N ASN A 255 34.89 -1.30 13.67
CA ASN A 255 35.44 -2.39 14.43
C ASN A 255 35.82 -1.91 15.83
N VAL A 256 35.18 -2.46 16.87
CA VAL A 256 35.41 -2.05 18.27
C VAL A 256 36.57 -2.81 18.92
N GLU A 257 36.98 -3.94 18.34
CA GLU A 257 38.10 -4.75 18.81
C GLU A 257 39.43 -4.29 18.18
N HIS A 258 39.36 -3.80 16.94
CA HIS A 258 40.49 -3.35 16.11
C HIS A 258 40.22 -1.96 15.50
N PRO A 259 40.34 -0.86 16.27
CA PRO A 259 39.98 0.49 15.83
C PRO A 259 40.78 1.02 14.62
N GLU A 260 41.94 0.41 14.32
CA GLU A 260 42.77 0.71 13.17
C GLU A 260 42.18 0.20 11.84
N ARG A 261 41.24 -0.75 11.89
CA ARG A 261 40.55 -1.23 10.70
C ARG A 261 39.65 -0.16 10.12
N LYS A 262 39.59 -0.12 8.79
CA LYS A 262 38.69 0.80 8.08
C LYS A 262 37.25 0.40 8.35
N ALA A 263 36.35 1.38 8.37
CA ALA A 263 34.93 1.11 8.56
C ALA A 263 34.34 0.35 7.35
N ILE A 264 33.20 -0.30 7.57
CA ILE A 264 32.31 -0.80 6.51
C ILE A 264 31.17 0.20 6.35
N THR A 265 30.68 0.39 5.13
CA THR A 265 29.57 1.31 4.84
C THR A 265 28.63 0.72 3.79
N CYS A 266 27.48 1.35 3.56
CA CYS A 266 26.57 0.95 2.50
C CYS A 266 25.88 2.13 1.79
N GLN A 267 25.31 1.84 0.62
CA GLN A 267 24.28 2.65 -0.03
C GLN A 267 23.09 1.76 -0.36
N VAL A 268 21.91 2.18 0.08
CA VAL A 268 20.64 1.46 -0.16
C VAL A 268 19.72 2.36 -0.98
N LYS A 269 19.04 1.82 -1.98
CA LYS A 269 17.98 2.54 -2.70
C LYS A 269 16.79 1.61 -2.90
N ASN A 270 15.62 1.99 -2.38
CA ASN A 270 14.41 1.17 -2.52
C ASN A 270 13.86 1.19 -3.97
N GLN A 271 13.63 2.38 -4.54
CA GLN A 271 13.00 2.56 -5.87
C GLN A 271 13.87 3.40 -6.83
N ALA A 272 15.20 3.28 -6.72
CA ALA A 272 16.14 4.03 -7.56
C ALA A 272 17.40 3.20 -7.83
N ASP A 273 18.03 3.43 -8.98
CA ASP A 273 19.30 2.79 -9.33
C ASP A 273 20.48 3.45 -8.58
N ILE A 274 21.57 2.70 -8.43
CA ILE A 274 22.84 3.16 -7.89
C ILE A 274 23.87 3.20 -9.03
N GLN A 275 24.51 4.36 -9.19
CA GLN A 275 25.61 4.56 -10.13
C GLN A 275 26.90 3.97 -9.55
N ILE A 276 27.20 2.70 -9.86
CA ILE A 276 28.32 1.94 -9.27
C ILE A 276 29.69 2.57 -9.55
N GLU A 277 29.83 3.31 -10.67
CA GLU A 277 31.05 3.99 -11.06
C GLU A 277 31.48 5.04 -10.04
N GLN A 278 30.54 5.59 -9.27
CA GLN A 278 30.84 6.56 -8.22
C GLN A 278 31.67 5.95 -7.09
N TYR A 279 31.73 4.62 -6.95
CA TYR A 279 32.44 3.93 -5.87
C TYR A 279 33.82 3.41 -6.29
N LYS A 280 34.21 3.60 -7.56
CA LYS A 280 35.54 3.18 -8.04
C LYS A 280 36.66 3.99 -7.38
N GLY A 281 37.70 3.30 -6.95
CA GLY A 281 38.87 3.86 -6.28
C GLY A 281 38.61 4.30 -4.82
N GLU A 282 37.44 4.01 -4.26
CA GLU A 282 37.12 4.33 -2.87
C GLU A 282 37.92 3.43 -1.90
N THR A 283 39.02 3.95 -1.37
CA THR A 283 39.90 3.20 -0.47
C THR A 283 39.67 3.51 1.01
N GLY A 284 38.76 4.43 1.34
CA GLY A 284 38.48 4.87 2.71
C GLY A 284 37.73 3.85 3.59
N TYR A 285 37.20 2.80 2.98
CA TYR A 285 36.38 1.77 3.64
C TYR A 285 37.00 0.39 3.41
N GLU A 286 36.81 -0.51 4.38
CA GLU A 286 37.16 -1.91 4.22
C GLU A 286 36.20 -2.58 3.23
N TRP A 287 34.91 -2.33 3.38
CA TRP A 287 33.86 -2.80 2.48
C TRP A 287 32.79 -1.73 2.24
N ILE A 288 32.27 -1.68 1.01
CA ILE A 288 31.13 -0.85 0.61
C ILE A 288 30.03 -1.76 0.07
N TYR A 289 28.91 -1.85 0.77
CA TYR A 289 27.76 -2.65 0.34
C TYR A 289 26.77 -1.82 -0.46
N LEU A 290 26.32 -2.31 -1.61
CA LEU A 290 25.35 -1.65 -2.48
C LEU A 290 24.11 -2.53 -2.64
N PHE A 291 22.93 -1.94 -2.43
CA PHE A 291 21.66 -2.60 -2.72
C PHE A 291 20.69 -1.63 -3.40
N SER A 292 20.11 -2.06 -4.52
CA SER A 292 19.03 -1.36 -5.21
C SER A 292 17.83 -2.29 -5.36
N GLY A 293 16.66 -1.83 -4.95
CA GLY A 293 15.41 -2.55 -5.13
C GLY A 293 14.92 -2.60 -6.59
N LEU A 294 15.62 -1.96 -7.53
CA LEU A 294 15.35 -2.09 -8.97
C LEU A 294 16.15 -3.22 -9.63
N TRP A 295 17.18 -3.75 -8.99
CA TRP A 295 18.02 -4.80 -9.57
C TRP A 295 17.36 -6.16 -9.44
N SER A 296 17.43 -6.97 -10.50
CA SER A 296 17.26 -8.42 -10.40
C SER A 296 18.53 -9.08 -9.88
N ASP A 297 18.48 -10.36 -9.51
CA ASP A 297 19.68 -11.13 -9.16
C ASP A 297 20.71 -11.13 -10.30
N GLU A 298 20.27 -11.26 -11.55
CA GLU A 298 21.13 -11.20 -12.74
C GLU A 298 21.78 -9.82 -12.89
N GLU A 299 21.02 -8.75 -12.67
CA GLU A 299 21.56 -7.39 -12.73
C GLU A 299 22.59 -7.15 -11.61
N ALA A 300 22.30 -7.61 -10.40
CA ALA A 300 23.22 -7.54 -9.27
C ALA A 300 24.57 -8.22 -9.58
N VAL A 301 24.54 -9.42 -10.16
CA VAL A 301 25.75 -10.14 -10.63
C VAL A 301 26.49 -9.33 -11.69
N ASN A 302 25.79 -8.81 -12.70
CA ASN A 302 26.39 -8.01 -13.76
C ASN A 302 27.03 -6.71 -13.26
N LYS A 303 26.46 -6.09 -12.22
CA LYS A 303 26.99 -4.89 -11.56
C LYS A 303 28.23 -5.25 -10.71
N GLN A 304 28.19 -6.38 -9.99
CA GLN A 304 29.31 -6.85 -9.17
C GLN A 304 30.61 -7.02 -9.98
N VAL A 305 30.53 -7.54 -11.21
CA VAL A 305 31.71 -7.75 -12.09
C VAL A 305 32.44 -6.44 -12.44
N LYS A 306 31.74 -5.31 -12.37
CA LYS A 306 32.27 -3.98 -12.71
C LYS A 306 32.79 -3.19 -11.50
N CYS A 307 32.60 -3.74 -10.31
CA CYS A 307 32.94 -3.11 -9.04
C CYS A 307 34.37 -3.48 -8.61
N ASP A 308 34.98 -2.60 -7.82
CA ASP A 308 36.28 -2.89 -7.20
C ASP A 308 36.14 -3.98 -6.14
N SER A 309 37.25 -4.60 -5.76
CA SER A 309 37.26 -5.76 -4.87
C SER A 309 36.70 -5.49 -3.47
N ASN A 310 36.67 -4.24 -3.01
CA ASN A 310 36.09 -3.83 -1.73
C ASN A 310 34.62 -3.38 -1.81
N VAL A 311 34.00 -3.47 -2.99
CA VAL A 311 32.61 -3.11 -3.21
C VAL A 311 31.79 -4.39 -3.44
N VAL A 312 30.76 -4.59 -2.62
CA VAL A 312 29.89 -5.76 -2.66
C VAL A 312 28.49 -5.33 -3.05
N VAL A 313 27.95 -5.93 -4.10
CA VAL A 313 26.57 -5.77 -4.55
C VAL A 313 25.76 -6.91 -3.95
N ILE A 314 24.75 -6.57 -3.15
CA ILE A 314 23.84 -7.56 -2.55
C ILE A 314 22.74 -7.87 -3.57
N SER A 315 22.53 -9.15 -3.87
CA SER A 315 21.40 -9.56 -4.70
C SER A 315 20.07 -9.56 -3.91
N PRO A 316 18.92 -9.32 -4.57
CA PRO A 316 17.60 -9.46 -3.95
C PRO A 316 17.40 -10.80 -3.23
N SER A 317 17.83 -11.92 -3.82
CA SER A 317 17.72 -13.23 -3.20
C SER A 317 18.53 -13.34 -1.89
N GLU A 318 19.77 -12.87 -1.87
CA GLU A 318 20.60 -12.88 -0.66
C GLU A 318 20.02 -12.00 0.46
N LEU A 319 19.46 -10.84 0.09
CA LEU A 319 18.81 -9.95 1.05
C LEU A 319 17.51 -10.57 1.58
N PHE A 320 16.72 -11.23 0.73
CA PHE A 320 15.51 -11.94 1.16
C PHE A 320 15.83 -13.11 2.10
N GLU A 321 16.89 -13.89 1.85
CA GLU A 321 17.30 -14.92 2.82
C GLU A 321 17.70 -14.31 4.16
N THR A 322 18.21 -13.07 4.19
CA THR A 322 18.44 -12.36 5.45
C THR A 322 17.11 -12.10 6.17
N LEU A 323 16.11 -11.59 5.45
CA LEU A 323 14.76 -11.26 5.94
C LEU A 323 14.03 -12.50 6.49
N ARG A 324 14.09 -13.61 5.74
CA ARG A 324 13.33 -14.84 6.01
C ARG A 324 13.48 -15.40 7.42
N TYR A 325 14.64 -15.16 8.06
CA TYR A 325 14.95 -15.65 9.40
C TYR A 325 14.81 -14.58 10.50
N HIS A 326 14.18 -13.44 10.20
CA HIS A 326 14.02 -12.34 11.15
C HIS A 326 12.54 -11.97 11.34
N PRO A 327 11.93 -12.37 12.47
CA PRO A 327 10.53 -12.04 12.77
C PRO A 327 10.30 -10.55 13.06
N ALA A 328 11.36 -9.74 13.14
CA ALA A 328 11.25 -8.29 13.35
C ALA A 328 10.48 -7.56 12.24
N PHE A 329 10.30 -8.20 11.08
CA PHE A 329 9.55 -7.66 9.95
C PHE A 329 8.11 -8.21 9.86
N ASP A 330 7.73 -9.12 10.77
CA ASP A 330 6.33 -9.52 10.92
C ASP A 330 5.55 -8.41 11.63
N SER A 331 4.30 -8.23 11.21
CA SER A 331 3.35 -7.31 11.84
C SER A 331 1.93 -7.83 11.65
N ARG A 332 0.93 -7.11 12.16
CA ARG A 332 -0.48 -7.43 11.86
C ARG A 332 -0.82 -7.32 10.37
N PHE A 333 -0.04 -6.59 9.58
CA PHE A 333 -0.27 -6.40 8.15
C PHE A 333 0.60 -7.27 7.26
N TYR A 334 1.75 -7.69 7.76
CA TYR A 334 2.77 -8.37 6.97
C TYR A 334 3.25 -9.61 7.69
N GLN A 335 3.41 -10.70 6.95
CA GLN A 335 3.96 -11.94 7.46
C GLN A 335 5.05 -12.42 6.52
N VAL A 336 6.27 -12.56 7.02
CA VAL A 336 7.40 -13.11 6.28
C VAL A 336 7.15 -14.58 6.05
N GLU A 337 7.06 -14.95 4.78
CA GLU A 337 6.81 -16.33 4.40
C GLU A 337 8.09 -17.14 4.54
N ASN A 338 8.11 -18.04 5.53
CA ASN A 338 9.27 -18.88 5.82
C ASN A 338 9.12 -20.32 5.32
N LYS A 339 7.96 -20.70 4.76
CA LYS A 339 7.70 -22.03 4.20
C LYS A 339 7.59 -21.99 2.67
N ALA A 340 7.75 -23.15 2.05
CA ALA A 340 7.43 -23.30 0.63
C ALA A 340 5.93 -23.04 0.43
N VAL A 341 5.60 -21.99 -0.31
CA VAL A 341 4.23 -21.69 -0.73
C VAL A 341 3.92 -22.50 -1.97
N ILE A 342 2.68 -22.94 -2.06
CA ILE A 342 2.14 -23.53 -3.27
C ILE A 342 2.05 -22.40 -4.29
N SER A 343 2.96 -22.41 -5.25
CA SER A 343 3.07 -21.42 -6.31
C SER A 343 1.77 -21.36 -7.13
N ILE A 344 1.52 -20.22 -7.78
CA ILE A 344 0.43 -20.10 -8.76
C ILE A 344 0.51 -21.21 -9.83
N GLY A 345 1.73 -21.62 -10.22
CA GLY A 345 1.96 -22.72 -11.15
C GLY A 345 1.41 -24.07 -10.66
N GLU A 346 1.65 -24.41 -9.39
CA GLU A 346 1.13 -25.64 -8.78
C GLU A 346 -0.40 -25.60 -8.62
N ILE A 347 -0.95 -24.44 -8.26
CA ILE A 347 -2.41 -24.24 -8.22
C ILE A 347 -3.01 -24.45 -9.61
N ALA A 348 -2.40 -23.86 -10.64
CA ALA A 348 -2.85 -23.98 -12.03
C ALA A 348 -2.81 -25.42 -12.54
N ALA A 349 -1.78 -26.19 -12.18
CA ALA A 349 -1.69 -27.62 -12.50
C ALA A 349 -2.81 -28.41 -11.82
N GLY A 350 -3.04 -28.18 -10.52
CA GLY A 350 -4.14 -28.82 -9.79
C GLY A 350 -5.53 -28.46 -10.37
N LEU A 351 -5.71 -27.24 -10.87
CA LEU A 351 -6.96 -26.83 -11.52
C LEU A 351 -7.15 -27.54 -12.87
N GLN A 352 -6.08 -27.77 -13.64
CA GLN A 352 -6.16 -28.57 -14.88
C GLN A 352 -6.63 -30.00 -14.61
N GLU A 353 -6.18 -30.62 -13.52
CA GLU A 353 -6.69 -31.93 -13.07
C GLU A 353 -8.19 -31.89 -12.73
N LEU A 354 -8.68 -30.75 -12.25
CA LEU A 354 -10.11 -30.48 -12.02
C LEU A 354 -10.85 -30.01 -13.30
N SER A 355 -10.27 -30.24 -14.48
CA SER A 355 -10.85 -29.90 -15.78
C SER A 355 -11.02 -28.40 -16.03
N TYR A 356 -10.20 -27.56 -15.37
CA TYR A 356 -10.12 -26.15 -15.75
C TYR A 356 -9.28 -25.99 -17.02
N THR A 357 -9.68 -25.05 -17.87
CA THR A 357 -8.96 -24.71 -19.09
C THR A 357 -8.25 -23.36 -18.95
N ASP A 358 -6.97 -23.30 -19.32
CA ASP A 358 -6.24 -22.04 -19.40
C ASP A 358 -6.71 -21.26 -20.64
N ALA A 359 -7.35 -20.12 -20.40
CA ALA A 359 -7.85 -19.21 -21.42
C ALA A 359 -6.76 -18.26 -21.96
N GLY A 360 -5.53 -18.36 -21.43
CA GLY A 360 -4.40 -17.49 -21.76
C GLY A 360 -4.70 -16.02 -21.50
N LYS A 361 -4.08 -15.12 -22.27
CA LYS A 361 -4.23 -13.66 -22.11
C LYS A 361 -5.58 -13.09 -22.59
N LYS A 362 -6.54 -13.92 -23.01
CA LYS A 362 -7.80 -13.46 -23.65
C LYS A 362 -9.03 -14.05 -22.96
N LEU A 363 -9.40 -13.48 -21.81
CA LEU A 363 -10.70 -13.70 -21.19
C LEU A 363 -11.78 -12.93 -21.97
N ARG A 364 -12.41 -13.55 -22.96
CA ARG A 364 -13.42 -12.86 -23.80
C ARG A 364 -14.86 -13.37 -23.67
N VAL A 365 -15.11 -14.52 -23.02
CA VAL A 365 -16.47 -15.08 -22.87
C VAL A 365 -16.59 -15.80 -21.52
N ARG A 366 -17.79 -15.77 -20.88
CA ARG A 366 -18.10 -16.54 -19.65
C ARG A 366 -18.08 -18.01 -19.92
N GLY A 367 -16.95 -18.64 -19.60
CA GLY A 367 -16.81 -20.08 -19.51
C GLY A 367 -16.72 -20.51 -18.05
N SER A 368 -17.47 -21.56 -17.72
CA SER A 368 -17.26 -22.31 -16.49
C SER A 368 -15.88 -22.96 -16.50
N ARG A 369 -15.22 -23.03 -15.34
CA ARG A 369 -13.92 -23.71 -15.17
C ARG A 369 -12.86 -23.23 -16.16
N GLN A 370 -12.67 -21.93 -16.21
CA GLN A 370 -11.58 -21.32 -16.94
C GLN A 370 -10.74 -20.48 -15.99
N TYR A 371 -9.45 -20.35 -16.28
CA TYR A 371 -8.57 -19.38 -15.62
C TYR A 371 -7.64 -18.71 -16.64
N ALA A 372 -7.03 -17.61 -16.25
CA ALA A 372 -5.96 -16.96 -16.99
C ALA A 372 -4.82 -16.56 -16.05
N TRP A 373 -3.59 -16.71 -16.53
CA TRP A 373 -2.40 -16.21 -15.83
C TRP A 373 -2.25 -14.72 -16.08
N ALA A 374 -2.37 -13.92 -15.01
CA ALA A 374 -2.25 -12.46 -15.07
C ALA A 374 -0.93 -11.95 -14.47
N GLY A 375 0.12 -12.78 -14.50
CA GLY A 375 1.44 -12.51 -13.91
C GLY A 375 1.89 -13.64 -12.99
N PRO A 376 3.08 -13.53 -12.37
CA PRO A 376 3.58 -14.55 -11.44
C PRO A 376 2.70 -14.69 -10.19
N ASP A 377 2.04 -13.60 -9.76
CA ASP A 377 1.37 -13.53 -8.45
C ASP A 377 -0.17 -13.74 -8.52
N PHE A 378 -0.72 -13.88 -9.73
CA PHE A 378 -2.17 -13.81 -9.97
C PHE A 378 -2.70 -14.93 -10.84
N LEU A 379 -3.74 -15.59 -10.31
CA LEU A 379 -4.59 -16.48 -11.09
C LEU A 379 -6.00 -15.90 -11.20
N CYS A 380 -6.37 -15.45 -12.39
CA CYS A 380 -7.67 -14.84 -12.68
C CYS A 380 -8.69 -15.89 -13.12
N PHE A 381 -9.93 -15.75 -12.68
CA PHE A 381 -11.06 -16.59 -13.08
C PHE A 381 -12.06 -15.76 -13.91
N VAL A 382 -12.78 -16.42 -14.83
CA VAL A 382 -13.43 -15.77 -15.99
C VAL A 382 -14.81 -15.24 -15.60
N VAL A 383 -15.19 -13.97 -15.78
CA VAL A 383 -15.15 -13.05 -16.94
C VAL A 383 -15.06 -11.63 -16.47
N SER A 384 -14.31 -10.83 -17.21
CA SER A 384 -13.83 -9.53 -16.76
C SER A 384 -12.96 -9.73 -15.54
N ASP A 385 -11.73 -9.23 -15.64
CA ASP A 385 -10.83 -8.93 -14.53
C ASP A 385 -11.65 -8.71 -13.24
N GLY A 386 -11.28 -9.28 -12.09
CA GLY A 386 -12.01 -8.97 -10.86
C GLY A 386 -12.22 -10.13 -9.90
N LEU A 387 -12.32 -11.39 -10.36
CA LEU A 387 -12.24 -12.56 -9.46
C LEU A 387 -10.90 -13.26 -9.65
N PHE A 388 -10.08 -13.30 -8.62
CA PHE A 388 -8.73 -13.85 -8.72
C PHE A 388 -8.24 -14.40 -7.39
N TYR A 389 -7.37 -15.40 -7.44
CA TYR A 389 -6.60 -15.81 -6.28
C TYR A 389 -5.33 -14.95 -6.21
N SER A 390 -5.09 -14.33 -5.06
CA SER A 390 -3.86 -13.60 -4.77
C SER A 390 -2.98 -14.45 -3.86
N GLU A 391 -1.78 -14.79 -4.35
CA GLU A 391 -0.79 -15.50 -3.53
C GLU A 391 -0.37 -14.68 -2.31
N GLU A 392 -0.21 -13.37 -2.50
CA GLU A 392 0.20 -12.42 -1.46
C GLU A 392 -0.76 -12.39 -0.27
N PHE A 393 -2.07 -12.55 -0.48
CA PHE A 393 -3.03 -12.64 0.62
C PHE A 393 -3.45 -14.09 0.92
N GLY A 394 -3.04 -15.04 0.08
CA GLY A 394 -3.51 -16.42 0.12
C GLY A 394 -5.02 -16.56 0.09
N ALA A 395 -5.71 -15.68 -0.66
CA ALA A 395 -7.15 -15.51 -0.61
C ALA A 395 -7.74 -15.42 -2.02
N LEU A 396 -8.98 -15.88 -2.17
CA LEU A 396 -9.80 -15.60 -3.33
C LEU A 396 -10.44 -14.21 -3.16
N ILE A 397 -10.22 -13.32 -4.12
CA ILE A 397 -10.66 -11.92 -4.06
C ILE A 397 -11.63 -11.65 -5.19
N CYS A 398 -12.81 -11.12 -4.87
CA CYS A 398 -13.73 -10.56 -5.83
C CYS A 398 -13.73 -9.03 -5.74
N ALA A 399 -12.98 -8.38 -6.63
CA ALA A 399 -12.85 -6.93 -6.67
C ALA A 399 -13.93 -6.24 -7.51
N TRP A 400 -14.46 -6.90 -8.54
CA TRP A 400 -15.62 -6.46 -9.33
C TRP A 400 -16.21 -7.63 -10.14
N GLY A 401 -17.32 -7.40 -10.83
CA GLY A 401 -18.03 -8.41 -11.63
C GLY A 401 -19.26 -9.01 -10.96
N ASN A 402 -19.97 -9.87 -11.68
CA ASN A 402 -21.29 -10.41 -11.32
C ASN A 402 -21.22 -11.93 -11.09
N TYR A 403 -20.37 -12.33 -10.15
CA TYR A 403 -20.20 -13.72 -9.72
C TYR A 403 -21.26 -14.12 -8.69
N THR A 404 -21.86 -15.30 -8.87
CA THR A 404 -22.84 -15.87 -7.93
C THR A 404 -22.16 -16.55 -6.75
N GLU A 405 -22.88 -16.73 -5.65
CA GLU A 405 -22.39 -17.47 -4.48
C GLU A 405 -22.00 -18.92 -4.82
N GLU A 406 -22.72 -19.55 -5.76
CA GLU A 406 -22.43 -20.91 -6.23
C GLU A 406 -21.11 -20.99 -7.01
N GLU A 407 -20.85 -20.02 -7.90
CA GLU A 407 -19.59 -19.94 -8.64
C GLU A 407 -18.41 -19.72 -7.68
N ILE A 408 -18.56 -18.80 -6.74
CA ILE A 408 -17.56 -18.51 -5.71
C ILE A 408 -17.32 -19.75 -4.83
N GLY A 409 -18.39 -20.40 -4.36
CA GLY A 409 -18.30 -21.58 -3.52
C GLY A 409 -17.60 -22.76 -4.22
N THR A 410 -17.92 -22.99 -5.49
CA THR A 410 -17.27 -24.02 -6.31
C THR A 410 -15.77 -23.74 -6.46
N LEU A 411 -15.41 -22.50 -6.82
CA LEU A 411 -14.01 -22.09 -6.97
C LEU A 411 -13.22 -22.22 -5.66
N ARG A 412 -13.80 -21.81 -4.53
CA ARG A 412 -13.17 -21.95 -3.21
C ARG A 412 -12.89 -23.42 -2.87
N ASN A 413 -13.85 -24.31 -3.15
CA ASN A 413 -13.69 -25.74 -2.92
C ASN A 413 -12.61 -26.36 -3.81
N ASP A 414 -12.60 -26.00 -5.09
CA ASP A 414 -11.60 -26.48 -6.04
C ASP A 414 -10.19 -25.98 -5.66
N LEU A 415 -10.05 -24.70 -5.33
CA LEU A 415 -8.79 -24.13 -4.82
C LEU A 415 -8.32 -24.81 -3.53
N SER A 416 -9.22 -25.08 -2.58
CA SER A 416 -8.90 -25.80 -1.34
C SER A 416 -8.34 -27.20 -1.64
N ARG A 417 -8.89 -27.92 -2.63
CA ARG A 417 -8.39 -29.22 -3.07
C ARG A 417 -6.99 -29.10 -3.68
N CYS A 418 -6.78 -28.14 -4.58
CA CYS A 418 -5.47 -27.88 -5.16
C CYS A 418 -4.43 -27.63 -4.06
N LEU A 419 -4.74 -26.74 -3.10
CA LEU A 419 -3.84 -26.39 -2.00
C LEU A 419 -3.62 -27.52 -0.97
N SER A 420 -4.52 -28.50 -0.90
CA SER A 420 -4.41 -29.63 0.04
C SER A 420 -3.64 -30.81 -0.55
N ASN A 421 -3.69 -31.01 -1.87
CA ASN A 421 -3.01 -32.12 -2.55
C ASN A 421 -1.50 -31.87 -2.70
N THR A 422 -1.04 -30.62 -2.81
CA THR A 422 0.40 -30.30 -2.97
C THR A 422 1.20 -30.48 -1.68
N ALA A 423 0.56 -30.43 -0.51
CA ALA A 423 1.23 -30.58 0.78
C ALA A 423 1.72 -32.02 1.07
N ILE A 424 1.27 -33.02 0.29
CA ILE A 424 1.63 -34.44 0.46
C ILE A 424 2.93 -34.79 -0.30
N CYS A 425 3.41 -33.91 -1.19
CA CYS A 425 4.60 -34.14 -2.02
C CYS A 425 5.90 -33.51 -1.49
N GLN A 426 5.97 -33.13 -0.21
CA GLN A 426 7.25 -32.71 0.38
C GLN A 426 7.97 -33.93 0.99
N PRO A 427 9.21 -34.25 0.56
CA PRO A 427 9.98 -35.29 1.23
C PRO A 427 10.32 -34.85 2.66
N SER A 428 10.07 -35.77 3.59
CA SER A 428 10.38 -35.69 5.02
C SER A 428 11.84 -35.43 5.33
#